data_AF-A0A7K3MB25-F1
#
_entry.id   AF-A0A7K3MB25-F1
#
_cell.length_a   1.000
_cell.length_b   1.000
_cell.length_c   1.000
_cell.angle_alpha   90.00
_cell.angle_beta   90.00
_cell.angle_gamma   90.00
#
_symmetry.space_group_name_H-M   'P 1'
#
loop_
_entity.id
_entity.type
_entity.pdbx_description
1 polymer ?
#
loop_
_entity_poly.entity_id
_entity_poly.type
_entity_poly.pdbx_seq_one_letter_code
_entity_poly.pdbx_strand_id
1 'polypeptide(L)'
;MALPVWWWAVPGIDVGRKGRASDGGRLLLPVRLDWDGAELVILRAGERIIRSFSAVGLGHRRYGEARIRVTEAGELAGTCTDADEVPREVLSSSTRDVSADLERLVEDGDTARWEILLSLDRHVERSVARAHAAVAAEVAGPGAEVRMVCAPGELEVIATEMAFGSDLSPSPLERIVDRIARPGTLVRVDPLRYIAASLRRDAEQLIRRRIGDPHVGPRIRAVAREHGLTDLEQICAVYNSTHSSDRIGVERARSAMAVARGKATVPLEHIGELARIEAHDADVVRAMDLRAEPPGPRRR
;
A
#
# COMPACT_ATOMS: atom_id res chain seq x y z
N MET A 1 2.14 18.06 21.81
CA MET A 1 2.59 16.73 22.26
C MET A 1 2.00 15.67 21.35
N ALA A 2 2.81 14.77 20.81
CA ALA A 2 2.32 13.68 19.94
C ALA A 2 2.27 12.35 20.70
N LEU A 3 1.15 11.66 20.63
CA LEU A 3 0.96 10.30 21.12
C LEU A 3 1.58 9.32 20.12
N PRO A 4 2.20 8.22 20.57
CA PRO A 4 2.82 7.25 19.68
C PRO A 4 1.75 6.56 18.83
N VAL A 5 2.06 6.36 17.55
CA VAL A 5 1.15 5.72 16.58
C VAL A 5 1.41 4.22 16.45
N TRP A 6 2.62 3.77 16.81
CA TRP A 6 3.06 2.39 16.65
C TRP A 6 3.54 1.81 17.97
N TRP A 7 3.14 0.58 18.23
CA TRP A 7 3.70 -0.29 19.25
C TRP A 7 4.48 -1.42 18.56
N TRP A 8 5.76 -1.55 18.87
CA TRP A 8 6.64 -2.55 18.28
C TRP A 8 6.60 -3.82 19.12
N ALA A 9 6.08 -4.90 18.56
CA ALA A 9 5.86 -6.16 19.28
C ALA A 9 6.25 -7.38 18.45
N VAL A 10 6.69 -8.44 19.12
CA VAL A 10 6.85 -9.75 18.49
C VAL A 10 5.46 -10.26 18.07
N PRO A 11 5.24 -10.68 16.81
CA PRO A 11 3.93 -11.16 16.38
C PRO A 11 3.42 -12.36 17.19
N GLY A 12 2.15 -12.33 17.58
CA GLY A 12 1.43 -13.44 18.23
C GLY A 12 0.87 -14.49 17.27
N ILE A 13 0.98 -14.25 15.96
CA ILE A 13 0.62 -15.19 14.88
C ILE A 13 1.84 -15.47 13.99
N ASP A 14 1.82 -16.59 13.27
CA ASP A 14 2.83 -16.86 12.25
C ASP A 14 2.64 -15.92 11.06
N VAL A 15 3.59 -15.00 10.91
CA VAL A 15 3.68 -14.04 9.79
C VAL A 15 4.68 -14.53 8.72
N GLY A 16 5.11 -15.79 8.80
CA GLY A 16 6.07 -16.41 7.91
C GLY A 16 7.47 -15.83 8.04
N ARG A 17 8.14 -15.65 6.90
CA ARG A 17 9.53 -15.14 6.85
C ARG A 17 9.68 -13.72 7.42
N LYS A 18 8.60 -12.94 7.48
CA LYS A 18 8.61 -11.53 7.93
C LYS A 18 8.82 -11.37 9.44
N GLY A 19 8.51 -12.39 10.22
CA GLY A 19 8.70 -12.37 11.66
C GLY A 19 10.07 -12.88 12.09
N ARG A 20 10.95 -13.24 11.14
CA ARG A 20 12.23 -13.90 11.42
C ARG A 20 13.40 -12.98 11.07
N ALA A 21 14.27 -12.76 12.04
CA ALA A 21 15.53 -12.10 11.82
C ALA A 21 16.52 -13.05 11.11
N SER A 22 17.57 -12.50 10.51
CA SER A 22 18.59 -13.27 9.79
C SER A 22 19.37 -14.24 10.66
N ASP A 23 19.39 -14.02 11.97
CA ASP A 23 20.02 -14.86 13.01
C ASP A 23 19.07 -15.97 13.53
N GLY A 24 17.86 -16.07 13.00
CA GLY A 24 16.83 -17.00 13.47
C GLY A 24 15.99 -16.48 14.64
N GLY A 25 16.27 -15.26 15.13
CA GLY A 25 15.46 -14.55 16.11
C GLY A 25 14.10 -14.10 15.56
N ARG A 26 13.30 -13.45 16.41
CA ARG A 26 12.01 -12.85 16.01
C ARG A 26 12.13 -11.34 15.88
N LEU A 27 11.64 -10.79 14.77
CA LEU A 27 11.59 -9.34 14.56
C LEU A 27 10.42 -8.72 15.31
N LEU A 28 10.63 -7.49 15.79
CA LEU A 28 9.54 -6.63 16.24
C LEU A 28 8.83 -6.09 15.01
N LEU A 29 7.52 -6.25 14.96
CA LEU A 29 6.69 -5.71 13.90
C LEU A 29 5.78 -4.60 14.45
N PRO A 30 5.46 -3.59 13.63
CA PRO A 30 4.66 -2.46 14.07
C PRO A 30 3.19 -2.86 14.18
N VAL A 31 2.62 -2.68 15.38
CA VAL A 31 1.18 -2.77 15.65
C VAL A 31 0.65 -1.35 15.81
N ARG A 32 -0.35 -0.98 15.00
CA ARG A 32 -0.90 0.37 15.06
C ARG A 32 -1.71 0.58 16.33
N LEU A 33 -1.46 1.70 17.01
CA LEU A 33 -2.27 2.21 18.11
C LEU A 33 -3.42 3.06 17.54
N ASP A 34 -4.59 2.89 18.13
CA ASP A 34 -5.80 3.66 17.87
C ASP A 34 -6.22 4.34 19.17
N TRP A 35 -6.17 5.68 19.18
CA TRP A 35 -6.42 6.51 20.36
C TRP A 35 -7.86 7.02 20.37
N ASP A 36 -8.43 7.22 21.56
CA ASP A 36 -9.74 7.85 21.74
C ASP A 36 -9.68 9.38 21.53
N GLY A 37 -9.39 9.80 20.31
CA GLY A 37 -9.33 11.20 19.90
C GLY A 37 -8.10 11.51 19.07
N ALA A 38 -7.74 12.79 19.00
CA ALA A 38 -6.56 13.23 18.27
C ALA A 38 -5.26 12.71 18.90
N GLU A 39 -4.36 12.19 18.07
CA GLU A 39 -3.02 11.76 18.47
C GLU A 39 -2.12 12.95 18.83
N LEU A 40 -2.46 14.14 18.37
CA LEU A 40 -1.79 15.38 18.74
C LEU A 40 -2.61 16.12 19.80
N VAL A 41 -1.99 16.38 20.95
CA VAL A 41 -2.62 17.11 22.06
C VAL A 41 -1.76 18.27 22.51
N ILE A 42 -2.40 19.42 22.75
CA ILE A 42 -1.80 20.61 23.35
C ILE A 42 -2.29 20.67 24.80
N LEU A 43 -1.36 20.71 25.75
CA LEU A 43 -1.64 20.77 27.18
C LEU A 43 -0.96 21.98 27.79
N ARG A 44 -1.65 22.68 28.68
CA ARG A 44 -1.08 23.75 29.50
C ARG A 44 -0.40 23.17 30.74
N ALA A 45 0.48 23.94 31.35
CA ALA A 45 1.10 23.56 32.62
C ALA A 45 0.02 23.27 33.69
N GLY A 46 0.18 22.16 34.41
CA GLY A 46 -0.80 21.68 35.39
C GLY A 46 -1.98 20.90 34.80
N GLU A 47 -2.16 20.88 33.46
CA GLU A 47 -3.23 20.09 32.85
C GLU A 47 -2.92 18.59 32.83
N ARG A 48 -4.00 17.81 32.91
CA ARG A 48 -3.97 16.35 32.84
C ARG A 48 -5.03 15.87 31.85
N ILE A 49 -4.68 14.83 31.10
CA ILE A 49 -5.61 14.10 30.25
C ILE A 49 -5.49 12.60 30.51
N ILE A 50 -6.58 11.91 30.21
CA ILE A 50 -6.62 10.47 30.10
C ILE A 50 -7.02 10.17 28.66
N ARG A 51 -6.30 9.24 28.04
CA ARG A 51 -6.59 8.74 26.70
C ARG A 51 -6.60 7.23 26.71
N SER A 52 -7.69 6.65 26.27
CA SER A 52 -7.79 5.23 26.00
C SER A 52 -7.10 4.93 24.68
N PHE A 53 -6.46 3.78 24.58
CA PHE A 53 -5.95 3.27 23.32
C PHE A 53 -6.37 1.82 23.11
N SER A 54 -6.39 1.41 21.86
CA SER A 54 -6.45 0.02 21.46
C SER A 54 -5.35 -0.31 20.46
N ALA A 55 -4.88 -1.55 20.48
CA ALA A 55 -3.91 -2.06 19.51
C ALA A 55 -4.42 -3.42 19.03
N VAL A 56 -4.76 -3.52 17.75
CA VAL A 56 -5.27 -4.75 17.15
C VAL A 56 -4.49 -5.06 15.88
N GLY A 57 -3.80 -6.19 15.85
CA GLY A 57 -3.02 -6.63 14.71
C GLY A 57 -1.95 -7.64 15.09
N LEU A 58 -1.50 -8.44 14.11
CA LEU A 58 -0.40 -9.40 14.29
C LEU A 58 -0.60 -10.39 15.46
N GLY A 59 -1.84 -10.78 15.73
CA GLY A 59 -2.18 -11.67 16.85
C GLY A 59 -2.35 -10.96 18.20
N HIS A 60 -2.15 -9.66 18.24
CA HIS A 60 -2.36 -8.85 19.43
C HIS A 60 -3.74 -8.24 19.47
N ARG A 61 -4.28 -8.19 20.69
CA ARG A 61 -5.45 -7.38 21.06
C ARG A 61 -5.16 -6.78 22.43
N ARG A 62 -4.80 -5.50 22.44
CA ARG A 62 -4.50 -4.74 23.65
C ARG A 62 -5.42 -3.53 23.76
N TYR A 63 -5.71 -3.16 24.99
CA TYR A 63 -6.47 -1.97 25.36
C TYR A 63 -5.85 -1.40 26.62
N GLY A 64 -5.81 -0.09 26.75
CA GLY A 64 -5.30 0.54 27.95
C GLY A 64 -5.64 2.01 28.02
N GLU A 65 -5.18 2.64 29.09
CA GLU A 65 -5.29 4.08 29.29
C GLU A 65 -3.89 4.66 29.50
N ALA A 66 -3.59 5.75 28.79
CA ALA A 66 -2.47 6.62 29.08
C ALA A 66 -2.98 7.81 29.90
N ARG A 67 -2.40 8.01 31.07
CA ARG A 67 -2.60 9.20 31.91
C ARG A 67 -1.42 10.12 31.72
N ILE A 68 -1.68 11.29 31.17
CA ILE A 68 -0.65 12.23 30.77
C ILE A 68 -0.88 13.55 31.49
N ARG A 69 0.16 14.09 32.10
CA ARG A 69 0.12 15.38 32.79
C ARG A 69 1.33 16.22 32.41
N VAL A 70 1.13 17.54 32.38
CA VAL A 70 2.23 18.51 32.34
C VAL A 70 2.37 19.06 33.75
N THR A 71 3.55 18.94 34.34
CA THR A 71 3.83 19.52 35.66
C THR A 71 3.76 21.04 35.60
N GLU A 72 3.71 21.70 36.77
CA GLU A 72 3.74 23.16 36.83
C GLU A 72 5.05 23.74 36.26
N ALA A 73 6.14 22.97 36.30
CA ALA A 73 7.42 23.30 35.68
C ALA A 73 7.42 23.14 34.14
N GLY A 74 6.31 22.67 33.55
CA GLY A 74 6.20 22.41 32.11
C GLY A 74 6.78 21.05 31.69
N GLU A 75 7.21 20.20 32.63
CA GLU A 75 7.73 18.87 32.32
C GLU A 75 6.60 17.88 32.06
N LEU A 76 6.76 17.06 31.03
CA LEU A 76 5.81 16.01 30.71
C LEU A 76 6.01 14.78 31.60
N ALA A 77 4.94 14.29 32.21
CA ALA A 77 4.91 13.01 32.91
C ALA A 77 3.74 12.15 32.42
N GLY A 78 4.00 10.91 32.05
CA GLY A 78 3.01 9.95 31.59
C GLY A 78 3.08 8.64 32.38
N THR A 79 1.93 8.03 32.63
CA THR A 79 1.82 6.66 33.16
C THR A 79 0.76 5.91 32.37
N CYS A 80 1.01 4.66 32.04
CA CYS A 80 0.03 3.80 31.37
C CYS A 80 -0.43 2.69 32.33
N THR A 81 -1.71 2.33 32.27
CA THR A 81 -2.29 1.28 33.13
C THR A 81 -1.84 -0.13 32.76
N ASP A 82 -1.31 -0.33 31.56
CA ASP A 82 -0.66 -1.58 31.13
C ASP A 82 0.85 -1.34 31.15
N ALA A 83 1.47 -1.68 32.28
CA ALA A 83 2.79 -1.19 32.69
C ALA A 83 3.97 -1.73 31.87
N ASP A 84 3.77 -2.79 31.07
CA ASP A 84 4.90 -3.53 30.53
C ASP A 84 5.39 -3.06 29.15
N GLU A 85 4.56 -2.53 28.24
CA GLU A 85 5.04 -2.35 26.84
C GLU A 85 4.36 -1.23 26.01
N VAL A 86 3.83 -0.15 26.63
CA VAL A 86 3.30 1.01 25.86
C VAL A 86 4.42 2.01 25.56
N PRO A 87 4.48 2.67 24.38
CA PRO A 87 5.67 3.41 23.96
C PRO A 87 5.99 4.58 24.88
N ARG A 88 7.24 4.60 25.37
CA ARG A 88 7.76 5.57 26.35
C ARG A 88 8.03 6.96 25.77
N GLU A 89 8.01 7.12 24.45
CA GLU A 89 8.38 8.36 23.80
C GLU A 89 7.14 9.19 23.48
N VAL A 90 6.77 10.03 24.44
CA VAL A 90 5.83 11.11 24.19
C VAL A 90 6.66 12.34 23.82
N LEU A 91 6.54 12.79 22.57
CA LEU A 91 7.26 13.97 22.10
C LEU A 91 6.63 15.23 22.71
N SER A 92 7.35 15.88 23.62
CA SER A 92 6.97 17.15 24.24
C SER A 92 7.85 18.29 23.71
N SER A 93 7.25 19.45 23.47
CA SER A 93 8.00 20.68 23.24
C SER A 93 7.66 21.75 24.27
N SER A 94 8.61 22.64 24.53
CA SER A 94 8.46 23.74 25.47
C SER A 94 7.49 24.80 24.94
N THR A 95 6.76 25.45 25.85
CA THR A 95 5.67 26.41 25.58
C THR A 95 6.04 27.66 24.78
N ARG A 96 7.33 27.89 24.46
CA ARG A 96 7.77 29.16 23.87
C ARG A 96 7.42 29.31 22.39
N ASP A 97 7.15 28.24 21.66
CA ASP A 97 6.71 28.36 20.26
C ASP A 97 5.93 27.14 19.74
N VAL A 98 4.72 26.94 20.29
CA VAL A 98 3.81 25.87 19.83
C VAL A 98 3.55 25.96 18.32
N SER A 99 3.49 27.17 17.75
CA SER A 99 3.29 27.36 16.32
C SER A 99 4.48 26.82 15.52
N ALA A 100 5.72 27.21 15.86
CA ALA A 100 6.90 26.69 15.17
C ALA A 100 7.07 25.17 15.32
N ASP A 101 6.63 24.60 16.45
CA ASP A 101 6.66 23.14 16.62
C ASP A 101 5.60 22.42 15.78
N LEU A 102 4.42 23.03 15.62
CA LEU A 102 3.39 22.51 14.72
C LEU A 102 3.84 22.60 13.25
N GLU A 103 4.43 23.73 12.86
CA GLU A 103 5.01 23.90 11.52
C GLU A 103 6.08 22.85 11.24
N ARG A 104 7.02 22.64 12.18
CA ARG A 104 8.04 21.60 12.06
C ARG A 104 7.44 20.21 11.94
N LEU A 105 6.38 19.90 12.70
CA LEU A 105 5.71 18.60 12.60
C LEU A 105 5.05 18.40 11.22
N VAL A 106 4.52 19.47 10.63
CA VAL A 106 3.98 19.43 9.26
C VAL A 106 5.11 19.21 8.26
N GLU A 107 6.22 19.95 8.37
CA GLU A 107 7.40 19.79 7.50
C GLU A 107 8.02 18.39 7.60
N ASP A 108 8.12 17.84 8.81
CA ASP A 108 8.58 16.47 9.06
C ASP A 108 7.63 15.44 8.42
N GLY A 109 6.31 15.69 8.51
CA GLY A 109 5.28 14.86 7.89
C GLY A 109 5.36 14.87 6.36
N ASP A 110 5.55 16.05 5.76
CA ASP A 110 5.73 16.21 4.32
C ASP A 110 7.01 15.55 3.85
N THR A 111 8.10 15.69 4.61
CA THR A 111 9.38 15.01 4.35
C THR A 111 9.23 13.50 4.38
N ALA A 112 8.62 12.96 5.44
CA ALA A 112 8.36 11.52 5.56
C ALA A 112 7.45 10.99 4.44
N ARG A 113 6.47 11.78 4.01
CA ARG A 113 5.61 11.45 2.86
C ARG A 113 6.47 11.31 1.59
N TRP A 114 7.34 12.27 1.31
CA TRP A 114 8.24 12.21 0.16
C TRP A 114 9.21 11.04 0.21
N GLU A 115 9.79 10.75 1.38
CA GLU A 115 10.68 9.61 1.58
C GLU A 115 9.97 8.29 1.26
N ILE A 116 8.72 8.12 1.72
CA ILE A 116 7.92 6.93 1.42
C ILE A 116 7.65 6.84 -0.08
N LEU A 117 7.20 7.92 -0.72
CA LEU A 117 6.91 7.94 -2.16
C LEU A 117 8.15 7.52 -2.98
N LEU A 118 9.31 8.12 -2.69
CA LEU A 118 10.57 7.79 -3.35
C LEU A 118 11.02 6.35 -3.09
N SER A 119 10.83 5.84 -1.86
CA SER A 119 11.16 4.45 -1.53
C SER A 119 10.29 3.42 -2.29
N LEU A 120 9.08 3.82 -2.70
CA LEU A 120 8.12 2.97 -3.39
C LEU A 120 8.21 3.08 -4.93
N ASP A 121 9.01 3.98 -5.48
CA ASP A 121 9.11 4.21 -6.92
C ASP A 121 9.51 2.94 -7.69
N ARG A 122 10.57 2.26 -7.23
CA ARG A 122 10.96 0.95 -7.79
C ARG A 122 9.87 -0.13 -7.66
N HIS A 123 9.02 -0.05 -6.64
CA HIS A 123 7.89 -0.97 -6.48
C HIS A 123 6.78 -0.68 -7.49
N VAL A 124 6.58 0.58 -7.87
CA VAL A 124 5.67 0.99 -8.95
C VAL A 124 6.15 0.38 -10.27
N GLU A 125 7.39 0.61 -10.67
CA GLU A 125 7.96 0.10 -11.92
C GLU A 125 7.79 -1.42 -12.05
N ARG A 126 8.16 -2.16 -10.99
CA ARG A 126 8.01 -3.62 -10.94
C ARG A 126 6.55 -4.04 -11.02
N SER A 127 5.66 -3.32 -10.34
CA SER A 127 4.22 -3.62 -10.36
C SER A 127 3.63 -3.40 -11.74
N VAL A 128 4.04 -2.34 -12.44
CA VAL A 128 3.65 -2.08 -13.84
C VAL A 128 4.13 -3.18 -14.77
N ALA A 129 5.41 -3.56 -14.68
CA ALA A 129 5.95 -4.64 -15.51
C ALA A 129 5.22 -5.98 -15.27
N ARG A 130 4.97 -6.34 -14.01
CA ARG A 130 4.23 -7.57 -13.65
C ARG A 130 2.76 -7.52 -14.10
N ALA A 131 2.09 -6.39 -13.89
CA ALA A 131 0.72 -6.19 -14.35
C ALA A 131 0.63 -6.28 -15.87
N HIS A 132 1.58 -5.70 -16.59
CA HIS A 132 1.65 -5.78 -18.06
C HIS A 132 1.82 -7.21 -18.54
N ALA A 133 2.77 -7.96 -17.98
CA ALA A 133 2.94 -9.38 -18.31
C ALA A 133 1.67 -10.19 -18.05
N ALA A 134 0.99 -9.94 -16.92
CA ALA A 134 -0.27 -10.62 -16.58
C ALA A 134 -1.40 -10.28 -17.54
N VAL A 135 -1.57 -9.01 -17.91
CA VAL A 135 -2.58 -8.56 -18.88
C VAL A 135 -2.25 -9.12 -20.27
N ALA A 136 -0.99 -9.08 -20.70
CA ALA A 136 -0.55 -9.62 -21.98
C ALA A 136 -0.84 -11.12 -22.10
N ALA A 137 -0.51 -11.89 -21.07
CA ALA A 137 -0.79 -13.33 -21.04
C ALA A 137 -2.30 -13.63 -21.07
N GLU A 138 -3.10 -12.86 -20.32
CA GLU A 138 -4.55 -13.01 -20.31
C GLU A 138 -5.20 -12.69 -21.66
N VAL A 139 -4.75 -11.60 -22.30
CA VAL A 139 -5.22 -11.16 -23.61
C VAL A 139 -4.86 -12.16 -24.71
N ALA A 140 -3.63 -12.70 -24.68
CA ALA A 140 -3.18 -13.73 -25.63
C ALA A 140 -3.97 -15.03 -25.47
N GLY A 141 -4.27 -15.42 -24.22
CA GLY A 141 -4.96 -16.66 -23.91
C GLY A 141 -4.02 -17.88 -23.90
N PRO A 142 -4.54 -19.05 -23.51
CA PRO A 142 -3.74 -20.26 -23.32
C PRO A 142 -3.20 -20.78 -24.66
N GLY A 143 -1.89 -21.11 -24.69
CA GLY A 143 -1.22 -21.69 -25.85
C GLY A 143 -0.88 -20.72 -26.98
N ALA A 144 -1.26 -19.45 -26.84
CA ALA A 144 -0.87 -18.40 -27.79
C ALA A 144 0.47 -17.76 -27.40
N GLU A 145 1.17 -17.22 -28.39
CA GLU A 145 2.37 -16.41 -28.17
C GLU A 145 2.00 -15.12 -27.41
N VAL A 146 2.64 -14.88 -26.27
CA VAL A 146 2.40 -13.66 -25.47
C VAL A 146 3.17 -12.49 -26.09
N ARG A 147 2.44 -11.43 -26.42
CA ARG A 147 2.99 -10.21 -27.05
C ARG A 147 2.75 -8.99 -26.18
N MET A 148 3.60 -7.97 -26.34
CA MET A 148 3.37 -6.69 -25.65
C MET A 148 2.03 -6.08 -26.07
N VAL A 149 1.20 -5.71 -25.09
CA VAL A 149 -0.10 -5.05 -25.31
C VAL A 149 0.00 -3.52 -25.32
N CYS A 150 1.09 -2.98 -24.79
CA CYS A 150 1.42 -1.55 -24.75
C CYS A 150 2.59 -1.28 -25.69
N ALA A 151 2.62 -0.11 -26.31
CA ALA A 151 3.72 0.32 -27.15
C ALA A 151 4.98 0.62 -26.32
N PRO A 152 6.18 0.62 -26.95
CA PRO A 152 7.42 1.03 -26.28
C PRO A 152 7.26 2.41 -25.61
N GLY A 153 7.78 2.55 -24.39
CA GLY A 153 7.68 3.78 -23.60
C GLY A 153 6.36 3.97 -22.86
N GLU A 154 5.28 3.27 -23.22
CA GLU A 154 4.00 3.44 -22.51
C GLU A 154 4.03 2.95 -21.07
N LEU A 155 4.83 1.92 -20.77
CA LEU A 155 4.99 1.42 -19.40
C LEU A 155 5.65 2.45 -18.48
N GLU A 156 6.60 3.23 -19.01
CA GLU A 156 7.23 4.33 -18.28
C GLU A 156 6.21 5.43 -18.01
N VAL A 157 5.41 5.81 -19.02
CA VAL A 157 4.32 6.79 -18.82
C VAL A 157 3.31 6.30 -17.77
N ILE A 158 2.97 5.01 -17.77
CA ILE A 158 2.08 4.42 -16.75
C ILE A 158 2.73 4.44 -15.37
N ALA A 159 4.02 4.13 -15.25
CA ALA A 159 4.74 4.20 -13.99
C ALA A 159 4.77 5.64 -13.45
N THR A 160 5.06 6.63 -14.30
CA THR A 160 4.98 8.06 -13.97
C THR A 160 3.57 8.45 -13.53
N GLU A 161 2.53 8.03 -14.24
CA GLU A 161 1.14 8.29 -13.83
C GLU A 161 0.79 7.63 -12.49
N MET A 162 1.33 6.43 -12.21
CA MET A 162 1.14 5.76 -10.93
C MET A 162 1.83 6.48 -9.77
N ALA A 163 3.03 7.02 -10.00
CA ALA A 163 3.83 7.69 -8.98
C ALA A 163 3.35 9.12 -8.72
N PHE A 164 3.06 9.89 -9.77
CA PHE A 164 2.79 11.33 -9.70
C PHE A 164 1.36 11.73 -10.08
N GLY A 165 0.54 10.80 -10.57
CA GLY A 165 -0.82 11.07 -11.01
C GLY A 165 -0.89 11.68 -12.41
N SER A 166 -2.00 12.32 -12.71
CA SER A 166 -2.24 13.07 -13.95
C SER A 166 -2.97 14.37 -13.64
N ASP A 167 -3.04 15.27 -14.64
CA ASP A 167 -3.74 16.57 -14.51
C ASP A 167 -5.18 16.44 -13.99
N LEU A 168 -5.81 15.28 -14.19
CA LEU A 168 -7.21 15.03 -13.85
C LEU A 168 -7.41 14.14 -12.62
N SER A 169 -6.34 13.51 -12.09
CA SER A 169 -6.48 12.57 -10.99
C SER A 169 -5.25 12.44 -10.11
N PRO A 170 -5.44 12.34 -8.78
CA PRO A 170 -4.33 12.15 -7.85
C PRO A 170 -3.61 10.82 -8.09
N SER A 171 -2.35 10.79 -7.71
CA SER A 171 -1.47 9.63 -7.83
C SER A 171 -2.06 8.39 -7.15
N PRO A 172 -2.16 7.24 -7.84
CA PRO A 172 -2.42 5.95 -7.21
C PRO A 172 -1.54 5.66 -6.01
N LEU A 173 -0.24 5.97 -6.09
CA LEU A 173 0.72 5.76 -5.02
C LEU A 173 0.39 6.65 -3.81
N GLU A 174 0.14 7.94 -4.02
CA GLU A 174 -0.26 8.84 -2.94
C GLU A 174 -1.55 8.38 -2.25
N ARG A 175 -2.56 7.95 -3.01
CA ARG A 175 -3.81 7.40 -2.43
C ARG A 175 -3.56 6.16 -1.58
N ILE A 176 -2.56 5.34 -1.92
CA ILE A 176 -2.17 4.18 -1.11
C ILE A 176 -1.53 4.67 0.19
N VAL A 177 -0.58 5.62 0.11
CA VAL A 177 0.10 6.22 1.28
C VAL A 177 -0.91 6.86 2.24
N ASP A 178 -1.83 7.68 1.72
CA ASP A 178 -2.87 8.32 2.52
C ASP A 178 -3.78 7.29 3.20
N ARG A 179 -4.02 6.15 2.55
CA ARG A 179 -4.89 5.10 3.10
C ARG A 179 -4.20 4.29 4.19
N ILE A 180 -2.93 3.93 4.02
CA ILE A 180 -2.16 3.22 5.06
C ILE A 180 -1.90 4.12 6.28
N ALA A 181 -1.89 5.44 6.08
CA ALA A 181 -1.83 6.42 7.14
C ALA A 181 -3.14 6.51 7.96
N ARG A 182 -4.27 5.94 7.50
CA ARG A 182 -5.53 5.93 8.27
C ARG A 182 -5.56 4.80 9.32
N PRO A 183 -6.09 5.06 10.53
CA PRO A 183 -6.40 4.01 11.49
C PRO A 183 -7.33 2.95 10.89
N GLY A 184 -7.19 1.70 11.32
CA GLY A 184 -8.05 0.59 10.87
C GLY A 184 -7.65 -0.08 9.54
N THR A 185 -6.94 0.60 8.64
CA THR A 185 -6.58 0.06 7.31
C THR A 185 -5.76 -1.23 7.39
N LEU A 186 -4.82 -1.29 8.32
CA LEU A 186 -3.79 -2.34 8.40
C LEU A 186 -4.06 -3.40 9.49
N VAL A 187 -5.24 -3.39 10.12
CA VAL A 187 -5.56 -4.25 11.28
C VAL A 187 -5.41 -5.74 10.97
N ARG A 188 -5.74 -6.15 9.74
CA ARG A 188 -5.76 -7.56 9.31
C ARG A 188 -4.79 -7.87 8.17
N VAL A 189 -4.06 -6.87 7.69
CA VAL A 189 -3.29 -6.98 6.46
C VAL A 189 -1.90 -6.44 6.70
N ASP A 190 -0.90 -7.24 6.31
CA ASP A 190 0.48 -6.81 6.26
C ASP A 190 0.64 -5.57 5.33
N PRO A 191 1.31 -4.49 5.77
CA PRO A 191 1.38 -3.24 5.01
C PRO A 191 2.01 -3.39 3.64
N LEU A 192 3.11 -4.14 3.52
CA LEU A 192 3.80 -4.35 2.25
C LEU A 192 2.92 -5.17 1.28
N ARG A 193 2.21 -6.18 1.78
CA ARG A 193 1.26 -6.95 1.00
C ARG A 193 0.08 -6.09 0.54
N TYR A 194 -0.40 -5.19 1.39
CA TYR A 194 -1.45 -4.23 1.04
C TYR A 194 -1.00 -3.31 -0.10
N ILE A 195 0.20 -2.71 0.03
CA ILE A 195 0.79 -1.83 -0.97
C ILE A 195 0.98 -2.58 -2.29
N ALA A 196 1.65 -3.74 -2.26
CA ALA A 196 1.92 -4.53 -3.46
C ALA A 196 0.63 -4.96 -4.19
N ALA A 197 -0.39 -5.39 -3.46
CA ALA A 197 -1.68 -5.76 -4.04
C ALA A 197 -2.40 -4.54 -4.65
N SER A 198 -2.34 -3.39 -3.98
CA SER A 198 -2.96 -2.15 -4.45
C SER A 198 -2.26 -1.60 -5.69
N LEU A 199 -0.92 -1.57 -5.69
CA LEU A 199 -0.10 -1.16 -6.84
C LEU A 199 -0.37 -2.03 -8.05
N ARG A 200 -0.36 -3.36 -7.88
CA ARG A 200 -0.67 -4.29 -8.97
C ARG A 200 -2.07 -4.03 -9.56
N ARG A 201 -3.09 -3.90 -8.70
CA ARG A 201 -4.47 -3.66 -9.12
C ARG A 201 -4.58 -2.34 -9.92
N ASP A 202 -3.98 -1.27 -9.42
CA ASP A 202 -4.04 0.04 -10.06
C ASP A 202 -3.25 0.04 -11.37
N ALA A 203 -2.09 -0.62 -11.42
CA ALA A 203 -1.32 -0.82 -12.65
C ALA A 203 -2.12 -1.59 -13.72
N GLU A 204 -2.76 -2.71 -13.34
CA GLU A 204 -3.61 -3.48 -14.25
C GLU A 204 -4.76 -2.62 -14.81
N GLN A 205 -5.38 -1.78 -13.99
CA GLN A 205 -6.44 -0.86 -14.43
C GLN A 205 -5.93 0.18 -15.42
N LEU A 206 -4.78 0.81 -15.16
CA LEU A 206 -4.18 1.81 -16.04
C LEU A 206 -3.78 1.21 -17.39
N ILE A 207 -3.16 0.02 -17.38
CA ILE A 207 -2.79 -0.72 -18.59
C ILE A 207 -4.04 -1.04 -19.41
N ARG A 208 -5.09 -1.59 -18.78
CA ARG A 208 -6.34 -1.92 -19.46
C ARG A 208 -6.99 -0.69 -20.08
N ARG A 209 -7.04 0.42 -19.35
CA ARG A 209 -7.55 1.70 -19.87
C ARG A 209 -6.73 2.17 -21.07
N ARG A 210 -5.39 2.06 -21.03
CA ARG A 210 -4.50 2.48 -22.11
C ARG A 210 -4.72 1.69 -23.40
N ILE A 211 -4.92 0.37 -23.27
CA ILE A 211 -5.16 -0.50 -24.44
C ILE A 211 -6.62 -0.46 -24.92
N GLY A 212 -7.51 0.24 -24.21
CA GLY A 212 -8.94 0.33 -24.54
C GLY A 212 -9.74 -0.90 -24.13
N ASP A 213 -9.23 -1.69 -23.18
CA ASP A 213 -9.90 -2.87 -22.66
C ASP A 213 -10.96 -2.47 -21.61
N PRO A 214 -12.26 -2.77 -21.83
CA PRO A 214 -13.28 -2.49 -20.83
C PRO A 214 -13.02 -3.29 -19.55
N HIS A 215 -13.51 -2.79 -18.40
CA HIS A 215 -13.35 -3.46 -17.11
C HIS A 215 -13.86 -4.92 -17.11
N VAL A 216 -14.92 -5.20 -17.87
CA VAL A 216 -15.52 -6.53 -18.04
C VAL A 216 -14.80 -7.40 -19.08
N GLY A 217 -13.81 -6.85 -19.80
CA GLY A 217 -13.13 -7.48 -20.93
C GLY A 217 -12.53 -8.86 -20.64
N PRO A 218 -11.83 -9.08 -19.50
CA PRO A 218 -11.32 -10.41 -19.12
C PRO A 218 -12.42 -11.47 -19.04
N ARG A 219 -13.58 -11.11 -18.47
CA ARG A 219 -14.71 -12.03 -18.34
C ARG A 219 -15.34 -12.32 -19.70
N ILE A 220 -15.45 -11.32 -20.57
CA ILE A 220 -15.93 -11.51 -21.95
C ILE A 220 -15.02 -12.48 -22.72
N ARG A 221 -13.69 -12.27 -22.66
CA ARG A 221 -12.71 -13.17 -23.31
C ARG A 221 -12.72 -14.57 -22.72
N ALA A 222 -12.91 -14.70 -21.40
CA ALA A 222 -13.03 -15.99 -20.74
C ALA A 222 -14.27 -16.76 -21.26
N VAL A 223 -15.44 -16.13 -21.30
CA VAL A 223 -16.67 -16.72 -21.85
C VAL A 223 -16.51 -17.10 -23.31
N ALA A 224 -15.93 -16.23 -24.13
CA ALA A 224 -15.69 -16.52 -25.54
C ALA A 224 -14.78 -17.75 -25.72
N ARG A 225 -13.73 -17.89 -24.90
CA ARG A 225 -12.82 -19.04 -24.94
C ARG A 225 -13.45 -20.33 -24.42
N GLU A 226 -14.13 -20.27 -23.28
CA GLU A 226 -14.78 -21.42 -22.64
C GLU A 226 -15.80 -22.08 -23.57
N HIS A 227 -16.53 -21.28 -24.35
CA HIS A 227 -17.57 -21.75 -25.27
C HIS A 227 -17.12 -21.79 -26.75
N GLY A 228 -15.88 -21.46 -27.07
CA GLY A 228 -15.36 -21.44 -28.45
C GLY A 228 -16.08 -20.45 -29.38
N LEU A 229 -16.58 -19.33 -28.84
CA LEU A 229 -17.40 -18.35 -29.56
C LEU A 229 -16.54 -17.29 -30.23
N THR A 230 -16.84 -16.99 -31.50
CA THR A 230 -16.20 -15.90 -32.26
C THR A 230 -17.18 -14.79 -32.63
N ASP A 231 -18.48 -15.09 -32.64
CA ASP A 231 -19.54 -14.15 -32.94
C ASP A 231 -19.90 -13.30 -31.71
N LEU A 232 -20.00 -11.98 -31.91
CA LEU A 232 -20.19 -11.02 -30.81
C LEU A 232 -21.59 -11.10 -30.19
N GLU A 233 -22.61 -11.44 -30.98
CA GLU A 233 -23.99 -11.53 -30.49
C GLU A 233 -24.14 -12.78 -29.62
N GLN A 234 -23.58 -13.90 -30.05
CA GLN A 234 -23.52 -15.13 -29.25
C GLN A 234 -22.75 -14.94 -27.95
N ILE A 235 -21.60 -14.26 -27.98
CA ILE A 235 -20.84 -13.93 -26.76
C ILE A 235 -21.69 -13.09 -25.80
N CYS A 236 -22.36 -12.05 -26.29
CA CYS A 236 -23.24 -11.23 -25.48
C CYS A 236 -24.40 -12.04 -24.86
N ALA A 237 -25.01 -12.94 -25.65
CA ALA A 237 -26.11 -13.76 -25.18
C ALA A 237 -25.68 -14.70 -24.04
N VAL A 238 -24.57 -15.41 -24.20
CA VAL A 238 -24.03 -16.33 -23.18
C VAL A 238 -23.51 -15.57 -21.95
N TYR A 239 -22.85 -14.43 -22.15
CA TYR A 239 -22.41 -13.60 -21.04
C TYR A 239 -23.60 -13.10 -20.21
N ASN A 240 -24.64 -12.57 -20.87
CA ASN A 240 -25.80 -11.97 -20.20
C ASN A 240 -26.71 -13.00 -19.53
N SER A 241 -26.75 -14.25 -20.02
CA SER A 241 -27.47 -15.34 -19.34
C SER A 241 -26.77 -15.76 -18.06
N THR A 242 -25.44 -15.72 -18.04
CA THR A 242 -24.61 -16.08 -16.87
C THR A 242 -24.51 -14.92 -15.87
N HIS A 243 -24.50 -13.67 -16.35
CA HIS A 243 -24.30 -12.45 -15.55
C HIS A 243 -25.45 -11.46 -15.73
N SER A 244 -26.63 -11.78 -15.20
CA SER A 244 -27.86 -10.99 -15.39
C SER A 244 -27.80 -9.57 -14.81
N SER A 245 -26.97 -9.34 -13.78
CA SER A 245 -26.80 -8.03 -13.13
C SER A 245 -25.84 -7.09 -13.83
N ASP A 246 -25.03 -7.57 -14.78
CA ASP A 246 -23.94 -6.82 -15.43
C ASP A 246 -24.03 -6.96 -16.96
N ARG A 247 -25.18 -6.59 -17.53
CA ARG A 247 -25.42 -6.84 -18.95
C ARG A 247 -24.47 -6.06 -19.85
N ILE A 248 -23.98 -6.73 -20.89
CA ILE A 248 -23.11 -6.15 -21.92
C ILE A 248 -23.85 -6.02 -23.26
N GLY A 249 -23.48 -4.98 -24.01
CA GLY A 249 -23.86 -4.81 -25.40
C GLY A 249 -22.71 -5.14 -26.34
N VAL A 250 -23.03 -5.28 -27.63
CA VAL A 250 -22.11 -5.67 -28.71
C VAL A 250 -20.89 -4.77 -28.78
N GLU A 251 -21.02 -3.46 -28.51
CA GLU A 251 -19.88 -2.54 -28.55
C GLU A 251 -18.81 -2.87 -27.52
N ARG A 252 -19.20 -3.14 -26.26
CA ARG A 252 -18.25 -3.53 -25.20
C ARG A 252 -17.60 -4.88 -25.51
N ALA A 253 -18.37 -5.82 -26.05
CA ALA A 253 -17.84 -7.10 -26.49
C ALA A 253 -16.83 -6.92 -27.63
N ARG A 254 -17.12 -6.05 -28.61
CA ARG A 254 -16.21 -5.71 -29.69
C ARG A 254 -14.92 -5.12 -29.14
N SER A 255 -14.97 -4.13 -28.24
CA SER A 255 -13.78 -3.53 -27.63
C SER A 255 -12.93 -4.58 -26.91
N ALA A 256 -13.54 -5.42 -26.08
CA ALA A 256 -12.85 -6.48 -25.35
C ALA A 256 -12.16 -7.50 -26.27
N MET A 257 -12.80 -7.87 -27.38
CA MET A 257 -12.26 -8.84 -28.35
C MET A 257 -11.25 -8.19 -29.31
N ALA A 258 -11.36 -6.88 -29.59
CA ALA A 258 -10.41 -6.15 -30.43
C ALA A 258 -9.01 -6.07 -29.79
N VAL A 259 -8.94 -5.92 -28.47
CA VAL A 259 -7.68 -5.92 -27.72
C VAL A 259 -6.91 -7.24 -27.90
N ALA A 260 -7.62 -8.36 -27.99
CA ALA A 260 -7.02 -9.67 -28.28
C ALA A 260 -6.52 -9.82 -29.73
N ARG A 261 -6.98 -8.95 -30.65
CA ARG A 261 -6.68 -9.04 -32.09
C ARG A 261 -5.59 -8.08 -32.57
N GLY A 262 -5.17 -7.08 -31.77
CA GLY A 262 -3.90 -6.39 -32.02
C GLY A 262 -3.75 -4.96 -31.47
N LYS A 263 -2.56 -4.69 -30.91
CA LYS A 263 -1.74 -3.48 -31.08
C LYS A 263 -0.26 -3.92 -31.17
N ALA A 264 0.57 -3.09 -31.83
CA ALA A 264 1.91 -3.40 -32.36
C ALA A 264 2.82 -4.23 -31.44
N THR A 265 3.51 -5.18 -32.07
CA THR A 265 3.99 -6.41 -31.45
C THR A 265 5.51 -6.44 -31.33
N VAL A 266 6.02 -6.54 -30.10
CA VAL A 266 7.39 -7.01 -29.81
C VAL A 266 7.26 -8.28 -28.95
N PRO A 267 8.02 -9.35 -29.22
CA PRO A 267 8.07 -10.52 -28.36
C PRO A 267 8.45 -10.14 -26.93
N LEU A 268 7.76 -10.71 -25.93
CA LEU A 268 7.93 -10.34 -24.51
C LEU A 268 9.29 -10.75 -23.91
N GLU A 269 10.12 -11.43 -24.71
CA GLU A 269 11.44 -11.98 -24.35
C GLU A 269 12.45 -10.91 -23.89
N HIS A 270 12.19 -9.63 -24.18
CA HIS A 270 13.06 -8.51 -23.79
C HIS A 270 12.77 -7.90 -22.40
N ILE A 271 11.73 -8.36 -21.68
CA ILE A 271 11.39 -7.85 -20.32
C ILE A 271 11.83 -8.84 -19.22
N GLY A 272 12.34 -10.02 -19.61
CA GLY A 272 12.66 -11.15 -18.73
C GLY A 272 13.72 -10.90 -17.64
N GLU A 273 14.48 -9.80 -17.71
CA GLU A 273 15.42 -9.41 -16.65
C GLU A 273 14.72 -8.85 -15.39
N LEU A 274 13.51 -8.29 -15.50
CA LEU A 274 12.78 -7.73 -14.35
C LEU A 274 12.04 -8.79 -13.52
N ALA A 275 11.77 -9.96 -14.10
CA ALA A 275 11.02 -11.04 -13.45
C ALA A 275 11.89 -11.95 -12.54
N ARG A 276 13.21 -11.95 -12.69
CA ARG A 276 14.14 -12.77 -11.85
C ARG A 276 14.35 -12.23 -10.42
N ILE A 277 13.67 -11.15 -10.04
CA ILE A 277 13.83 -10.43 -8.76
C ILE A 277 12.84 -10.96 -7.69
N GLU A 278 12.51 -12.26 -7.67
CA GLU A 278 11.85 -12.86 -6.49
C GLU A 278 12.85 -13.12 -5.34
N ALA A 279 14.15 -13.21 -5.66
CA ALA A 279 15.19 -13.44 -4.67
C ALA A 279 15.59 -12.17 -3.89
N HIS A 280 15.29 -10.97 -4.39
CA HIS A 280 15.79 -9.70 -3.84
C HIS A 280 14.79 -8.93 -2.97
N ASP A 281 13.53 -9.37 -2.88
CA ASP A 281 12.55 -8.80 -1.93
C ASP A 281 12.95 -9.08 -0.46
N ALA A 282 13.85 -10.03 -0.22
CA ALA A 282 14.50 -10.23 1.09
C ALA A 282 15.53 -9.13 1.43
N ASP A 283 16.12 -8.47 0.43
CA ASP A 283 17.18 -7.48 0.65
C ASP A 283 16.63 -6.05 0.83
N VAL A 284 15.42 -5.75 0.35
CA VAL A 284 14.75 -4.47 0.61
C VAL A 284 14.21 -4.40 2.04
N VAL A 285 13.67 -5.51 2.57
CA VAL A 285 13.33 -5.61 4.01
C VAL A 285 14.59 -5.41 4.86
N ARG A 286 15.72 -6.01 4.47
CA ARG A 286 17.03 -5.77 5.12
C ARG A 286 17.49 -4.31 5.03
N ALA A 287 17.29 -3.63 3.92
CA ALA A 287 17.72 -2.23 3.75
C ALA A 287 16.88 -1.25 4.58
N MET A 288 15.60 -1.55 4.82
CA MET A 288 14.75 -0.81 5.75
C MET A 288 15.05 -1.15 7.22
N ASP A 289 15.46 -2.39 7.51
CA ASP A 289 15.86 -2.84 8.86
C ASP A 289 17.20 -2.25 9.33
N LEU A 290 18.13 -1.93 8.41
CA LEU A 290 19.47 -1.40 8.76
C LEU A 290 19.49 0.09 9.14
N ARG A 291 18.37 0.82 9.04
CA ARG A 291 18.27 2.22 9.52
C ARG A 291 17.52 2.37 10.84
N ALA A 292 16.96 1.29 11.37
CA ALA A 292 16.33 1.28 12.69
C ALA A 292 17.36 0.93 13.78
N GLU A 293 18.43 1.73 13.92
CA GLU A 293 19.06 1.76 15.24
C GLU A 293 18.06 2.44 16.19
N PRO A 294 17.70 1.82 17.33
CA PRO A 294 16.94 2.53 18.34
C PRO A 294 17.72 3.78 18.72
N PRO A 295 17.07 4.96 18.90
CA PRO A 295 17.78 6.16 19.29
C PRO A 295 18.55 5.86 20.58
N GLY A 296 19.88 5.84 20.47
CA GLY A 296 20.74 5.69 21.64
C GLY A 296 20.40 6.78 22.66
N PRO A 297 20.52 6.51 23.97
CA PRO A 297 20.20 7.50 24.99
C PRO A 297 21.00 8.77 24.72
N ARG A 298 20.30 9.84 24.33
CA ARG A 298 20.91 11.17 24.18
C ARG A 298 21.45 11.54 25.54
N ARG A 299 22.78 11.53 25.67
CA ARG A 299 23.47 12.02 26.87
C ARG A 299 23.07 13.48 27.04
N ARG A 300 22.44 13.77 28.18
CA ARG A 300 22.18 15.14 28.65
C ARG A 300 23.50 15.83 28.96
#